data_AF-A0A1G7UXC9-F1
#
_entry.id   AF-A0A1G7UXC9-F1
#
_cell.length_a   1.000
_cell.length_b   1.000
_cell.length_c   1.000
_cell.angle_alpha   90.00
_cell.angle_beta   90.00
_cell.angle_gamma   90.00
#
_symmetry.space_group_name_H-M   'P 1'
#
loop_
_entity.id
_entity.type
_entity.pdbx_description
1 polymer ?
#
loop_
_entity_poly.entity_id
_entity_poly.type
_entity_poly.pdbx_seq_one_letter_code
_entity_poly.pdbx_strand_id
1 'polypeptide(L)'
;MEQEVATELMRQLDTIKDIVSSQQPGWYTLGAAGIGFLAALVPHGLLEHMRRRHDAKVLRASLIAELRAISEVIRSRGYLEDLKKAAELEQPIKFSVNVPEDYFLVFKSNAQRLGILDAEDASQFVCCYQLMEAVVRDVIPGGALAEGLCSPDAFRQDAEFLERALSIADELVGCYGTKSLAKP
;
A
#
# COMPACT_ATOMS: atom_id res chain seq x y z
N MET A 1 -19.01 -11.20 19.10
CA MET A 1 -18.55 -9.81 18.88
C MET A 1 -19.73 -8.83 18.88
N GLU A 2 -20.69 -8.95 17.96
CA GLU A 2 -21.90 -8.08 17.91
C GLU A 2 -22.73 -8.09 19.21
N GLN A 3 -22.96 -9.27 19.81
CA GLN A 3 -23.76 -9.38 21.04
C GLN A 3 -23.07 -8.77 22.27
N GLU A 4 -21.74 -8.85 22.33
CA GLU A 4 -20.93 -8.34 23.45
C GLU A 4 -20.88 -6.80 23.44
N VAL A 5 -20.80 -6.22 22.24
CA VAL A 5 -20.91 -4.78 22.01
C VAL A 5 -22.31 -4.28 22.38
N ALA A 6 -23.37 -5.01 21.99
CA ALA A 6 -24.74 -4.65 22.34
C ALA A 6 -24.97 -4.66 23.86
N THR A 7 -24.42 -5.65 24.59
CA THR A 7 -24.54 -5.72 26.05
C THR A 7 -23.75 -4.61 26.75
N GLU A 8 -22.57 -4.25 26.27
CA GLU A 8 -21.78 -3.15 26.86
C GLU A 8 -22.45 -1.79 26.59
N LEU A 9 -23.06 -1.61 25.42
CA LEU A 9 -23.84 -0.42 25.10
C LEU A 9 -25.07 -0.28 26.00
N MET A 10 -25.79 -1.37 26.27
CA MET A 10 -26.93 -1.33 27.21
C MET A 10 -26.48 -0.98 28.64
N ARG A 11 -25.34 -1.52 29.08
CA ARG A 11 -24.77 -1.21 30.41
C ARG A 11 -24.35 0.25 30.54
N GLN A 12 -23.77 0.82 29.49
CA GLN A 12 -23.42 2.25 29.45
C GLN A 12 -24.68 3.14 29.42
N LEU A 13 -25.72 2.72 28.70
CA LEU A 13 -27.02 3.39 28.67
C LEU A 13 -27.69 3.45 30.05
N ASP A 14 -27.68 2.36 30.81
CA ASP A 14 -28.25 2.34 32.17
C ASP A 14 -27.44 3.22 33.13
N THR A 15 -26.12 3.23 33.02
CA THR A 15 -25.25 4.10 33.84
C THR A 15 -25.53 5.58 33.54
N ILE A 16 -25.70 5.94 32.26
CA ILE A 16 -26.04 7.30 31.84
C ILE A 16 -27.46 7.67 32.31
N LYS A 17 -28.40 6.74 32.25
CA LYS A 17 -29.79 6.95 32.71
C LYS A 17 -29.86 7.23 34.21
N ASP A 18 -29.04 6.56 35.01
CA ASP A 18 -28.96 6.79 36.47
C ASP A 18 -28.29 8.13 36.83
N ILE A 19 -27.30 8.55 36.04
CA ILE A 19 -26.67 9.88 36.18
C ILE A 19 -27.68 10.98 35.80
N VAL A 20 -28.50 10.75 34.78
CA VAL A 20 -29.52 11.70 34.31
C VAL A 20 -30.72 11.76 35.26
N SER A 21 -31.08 10.66 35.94
CA SER A 21 -32.26 10.60 36.81
C SER A 21 -32.04 11.21 38.20
N SER A 22 -30.78 11.42 38.62
CA SER A 22 -30.44 11.90 39.98
C SER A 22 -30.25 13.43 40.12
N GLN A 23 -30.48 14.23 39.07
CA GLN A 23 -30.12 15.66 39.07
C GLN A 23 -31.32 16.63 38.87
N GLN A 24 -31.43 17.62 39.77
CA GLN A 24 -32.55 18.58 39.87
C GLN A 24 -32.76 19.50 38.64
N PRO A 25 -33.99 20.02 38.40
CA PRO A 25 -34.40 20.61 37.13
C PRO A 25 -33.93 22.06 36.99
N GLY A 26 -32.86 22.29 36.22
CA GLY A 26 -32.42 23.60 35.77
C GLY A 26 -32.24 23.62 34.25
N TRP A 27 -32.45 24.74 33.58
CA TRP A 27 -32.31 24.87 32.11
C TRP A 27 -30.91 24.50 31.58
N TYR A 28 -29.90 24.50 32.44
CA TYR A 28 -28.54 24.03 32.15
C TYR A 28 -28.45 22.50 31.94
N THR A 29 -29.35 21.69 32.52
CA THR A 29 -29.32 20.22 32.37
C THR A 29 -29.89 19.75 31.04
N LEU A 30 -30.88 20.46 30.48
CA LEU A 30 -31.35 20.25 29.11
C LEU A 30 -30.25 20.53 28.07
N GLY A 31 -29.40 21.53 28.32
CA GLY A 31 -28.22 21.82 27.49
C GLY A 31 -27.11 20.76 27.66
N ALA A 32 -26.80 20.38 28.90
CA ALA A 32 -25.73 19.41 29.19
C ALA A 32 -26.06 17.98 28.71
N ALA A 33 -27.32 17.53 28.85
CA ALA A 33 -27.77 16.22 28.38
C ALA A 33 -27.78 16.12 26.84
N GLY A 34 -28.11 17.20 26.14
CA GLY A 34 -28.04 17.27 24.67
C GLY A 34 -26.61 17.22 24.13
N ILE A 35 -25.66 17.89 24.81
CA ILE A 35 -24.24 17.89 24.43
C ILE A 35 -23.62 16.51 24.66
N GLY A 36 -23.95 15.83 25.76
CA GLY A 36 -23.46 14.47 26.04
C GLY A 36 -23.95 13.43 25.03
N PHE A 37 -25.21 13.52 24.60
CA PHE A 37 -25.79 12.61 23.59
C PHE A 37 -25.17 12.80 22.20
N LEU A 38 -24.93 14.04 21.77
CA LEU A 38 -24.25 14.33 20.50
C LEU A 38 -22.76 13.94 20.55
N ALA A 39 -22.09 14.15 21.68
CA ALA A 39 -20.71 13.71 21.89
C ALA A 39 -20.55 12.18 21.92
N ALA A 40 -21.62 11.41 22.22
CA ALA A 40 -21.63 9.95 22.19
C ALA A 40 -21.92 9.35 20.80
N LEU A 41 -22.60 10.08 19.91
CA LEU A 41 -22.94 9.62 18.54
C LEU A 41 -21.92 10.03 17.48
N VAL A 42 -21.25 11.17 17.65
CA VAL A 42 -20.18 11.66 16.76
C VAL A 42 -18.91 10.77 16.70
N PRO A 43 -18.47 10.03 17.74
CA PRO A 43 -17.15 9.42 17.72
C PRO A 43 -17.01 8.26 16.74
N HIS A 44 -17.99 7.36 16.64
CA HIS A 44 -17.71 6.06 16.01
C HIS A 44 -17.49 6.14 14.48
N GLY A 45 -18.38 6.80 13.74
CA GLY A 45 -18.26 6.91 12.29
C GLY A 45 -17.15 7.86 11.83
N LEU A 46 -16.98 8.98 12.53
CA LEU A 46 -15.98 9.99 12.16
C LEU A 46 -14.55 9.52 12.48
N LEU A 47 -14.33 8.93 13.66
CA LEU A 47 -13.03 8.37 14.01
C LEU A 47 -12.64 7.24 13.07
N GLU A 48 -13.57 6.35 12.70
CA GLU A 48 -13.27 5.28 11.76
C GLU A 48 -12.90 5.83 10.37
N HIS A 49 -13.62 6.85 9.88
CA HIS A 49 -13.31 7.46 8.59
C HIS A 49 -11.95 8.19 8.61
N MET A 50 -11.62 8.89 9.69
CA MET A 50 -10.30 9.51 9.87
C MET A 50 -9.20 8.47 9.94
N ARG A 51 -9.43 7.37 10.67
CA ARG A 51 -8.49 6.25 10.78
C ARG A 51 -8.23 5.61 9.43
N ARG A 52 -9.28 5.31 8.64
CA ARG A 52 -9.13 4.79 7.26
C ARG A 52 -8.29 5.70 6.38
N ARG A 53 -8.49 7.02 6.46
CA ARG A 53 -7.66 7.99 5.69
C ARG A 53 -6.21 8.03 6.15
N HIS A 54 -5.96 7.89 7.45
CA HIS A 54 -4.60 7.81 7.97
C HIS A 54 -3.92 6.50 7.53
N ASP A 55 -4.62 5.38 7.67
CA ASP A 55 -4.14 4.05 7.26
C ASP A 55 -3.82 4.02 5.76
N ALA A 56 -4.67 4.62 4.91
CA ALA A 56 -4.42 4.78 3.48
C ALA A 56 -3.11 5.53 3.21
N LYS A 57 -2.89 6.65 3.91
CA LYS A 57 -1.69 7.49 3.75
C LYS A 57 -0.42 6.77 4.19
N VAL A 58 -0.48 6.10 5.34
CA VAL A 58 0.66 5.34 5.86
C VAL A 58 1.01 4.19 4.93
N LEU A 59 0.02 3.43 4.48
CA LEU A 59 0.22 2.34 3.53
C LEU A 59 0.82 2.84 2.21
N ARG A 60 0.25 3.90 1.64
CA ARG A 60 0.77 4.51 0.40
C ARG A 60 2.21 4.96 0.57
N ALA A 61 2.53 5.66 1.67
CA ALA A 61 3.88 6.13 1.93
C ALA A 61 4.88 4.97 2.07
N SER A 62 4.50 3.88 2.76
CA SER A 62 5.37 2.72 2.91
C SER A 62 5.63 2.00 1.58
N LEU A 63 4.62 1.83 0.73
CA LEU A 63 4.77 1.21 -0.59
C LEU A 63 5.66 2.07 -1.51
N ILE A 64 5.53 3.38 -1.46
CA ILE A 64 6.35 4.31 -2.25
C ILE A 64 7.80 4.32 -1.77
N ALA A 65 8.02 4.23 -0.46
CA ALA A 65 9.37 4.09 0.08
C ALA A 65 10.06 2.81 -0.40
N GLU A 66 9.33 1.68 -0.41
CA GLU A 66 9.83 0.41 -0.95
C GLU A 66 10.14 0.52 -2.45
N LEU A 67 9.19 0.98 -3.27
CA LEU A 67 9.41 1.16 -4.71
C LEU A 67 10.60 2.07 -4.99
N ARG A 68 10.72 3.19 -4.28
CA ARG A 68 11.84 4.11 -4.45
C ARG A 68 13.18 3.44 -4.17
N ALA A 69 13.28 2.67 -3.08
CA ALA A 69 14.50 1.95 -2.73
C ALA A 69 14.86 0.90 -3.80
N ILE A 70 13.87 0.15 -4.27
CA ILE A 70 14.06 -0.91 -5.28
C ILE A 70 14.46 -0.31 -6.63
N SER A 71 13.74 0.72 -7.09
CA SER A 71 14.06 1.41 -8.34
C SER A 71 15.45 2.04 -8.30
N GLU A 72 15.88 2.58 -7.15
CA GLU A 72 17.24 3.09 -6.99
C GLU A 72 18.29 1.98 -7.14
N VAL A 73 18.08 0.82 -6.51
CA VAL A 73 18.98 -0.33 -6.67
C VAL A 73 19.05 -0.78 -8.11
N ILE A 74 17.91 -0.96 -8.78
CA ILE A 74 17.83 -1.37 -10.19
C ILE A 74 18.63 -0.40 -11.08
N ARG A 75 18.44 0.91 -10.91
CA ARG A 75 19.13 1.95 -11.68
C ARG A 75 20.62 1.97 -11.39
N SER A 76 21.01 1.97 -10.11
CA SER A 76 22.40 2.01 -9.68
C SER A 76 23.23 0.83 -10.20
N ARG A 77 22.60 -0.34 -10.36
CA ARG A 77 23.23 -1.55 -10.86
C ARG A 77 23.14 -1.72 -12.38
N GLY A 78 22.40 -0.86 -13.08
CA GLY A 78 22.30 -0.88 -14.54
C GLY A 78 21.51 -2.05 -15.12
N TYR A 79 20.63 -2.69 -14.35
CA TYR A 79 19.96 -3.93 -14.79
C TYR A 79 19.12 -3.78 -16.05
N LEU A 80 18.44 -2.64 -16.21
CA LEU A 80 17.66 -2.39 -17.43
C LEU A 80 18.56 -2.33 -18.67
N GLU A 81 19.69 -1.65 -18.56
CA GLU A 81 20.63 -1.51 -19.68
C GLU A 81 21.31 -2.85 -20.00
N ASP A 82 21.59 -3.67 -18.99
CA ASP A 82 22.15 -4.99 -19.20
C ASP A 82 21.14 -5.94 -19.88
N LEU A 83 19.85 -5.88 -19.51
CA LEU A 83 18.80 -6.63 -20.20
C LEU A 83 18.66 -6.17 -21.67
N LYS A 84 18.69 -4.86 -21.92
CA LYS A 84 18.63 -4.31 -23.29
C LYS A 84 19.81 -4.78 -24.14
N LYS A 85 21.03 -4.72 -23.61
CA LYS A 85 22.23 -5.23 -24.30
C LYS A 85 22.16 -6.73 -24.55
N ALA A 86 21.68 -7.50 -23.58
CA ALA A 86 21.51 -8.94 -23.72
C ALA A 86 20.52 -9.31 -24.84
N ALA A 87 19.48 -8.51 -25.05
CA ALA A 87 18.50 -8.69 -26.12
C ALA A 87 19.08 -8.46 -27.53
N GLU A 88 20.23 -7.80 -27.65
CA GLU A 88 20.94 -7.56 -28.92
C GLU A 88 21.92 -8.68 -29.28
N LEU A 89 22.21 -9.59 -28.34
CA LEU A 89 23.12 -10.69 -28.57
C LEU A 89 22.43 -11.83 -29.33
N GLU A 90 23.09 -12.37 -30.36
CA GLU A 90 22.57 -13.50 -31.14
C GLU A 90 22.67 -14.83 -30.40
N GLN A 91 23.52 -14.92 -29.38
CA GLN A 91 23.77 -16.15 -28.63
C GLN A 91 23.10 -16.10 -27.25
N PRO A 92 22.55 -17.22 -26.76
CA PRO A 92 21.98 -17.29 -25.44
C PRO A 92 23.06 -17.06 -24.39
N ILE A 93 22.88 -16.02 -23.57
CA ILE A 93 23.73 -15.74 -22.42
C ILE A 93 23.02 -16.07 -21.12
N LYS A 94 23.80 -16.38 -20.09
CA LYS A 94 23.27 -16.51 -18.73
C LYS A 94 23.25 -15.14 -18.07
N PHE A 95 22.10 -14.76 -17.52
CA PHE A 95 21.91 -13.52 -16.80
C PHE A 95 21.26 -13.80 -15.45
N SER A 96 22.07 -13.84 -14.40
CA SER A 96 21.60 -14.15 -13.05
C SER A 96 21.83 -12.99 -12.10
N VAL A 97 20.82 -12.66 -11.32
CA VAL A 97 20.85 -11.61 -10.30
C VAL A 97 20.58 -12.24 -8.94
N ASN A 98 21.41 -11.89 -7.95
CA ASN A 98 21.16 -12.26 -6.57
C ASN A 98 20.08 -11.34 -5.97
N VAL A 99 18.88 -11.87 -5.82
CA VAL A 99 17.73 -11.18 -5.21
C VAL A 99 17.49 -11.78 -3.82
N PRO A 100 17.37 -10.97 -2.75
CA PRO A 100 17.01 -11.48 -1.43
C PRO A 100 15.68 -12.23 -1.46
N GLU A 101 15.54 -13.31 -0.68
CA GLU A 101 14.31 -14.12 -0.64
C GLU A 101 13.07 -13.28 -0.28
N ASP A 102 13.23 -12.33 0.64
CA ASP A 102 12.17 -11.45 1.15
C ASP A 102 12.00 -10.16 0.31
N TYR A 103 12.19 -10.22 -1.01
CA TYR A 103 11.93 -9.08 -1.88
C TYR A 103 10.43 -8.70 -1.85
N PHE A 104 10.15 -7.39 -2.01
CA PHE A 104 8.81 -6.80 -1.89
C PHE A 104 8.14 -7.04 -0.53
N LEU A 105 8.92 -7.02 0.56
CA LEU A 105 8.44 -7.30 1.91
C LEU A 105 7.26 -6.41 2.33
N VAL A 106 7.34 -5.10 2.07
CA VAL A 106 6.29 -4.15 2.48
C VAL A 106 5.01 -4.43 1.70
N PHE A 107 5.10 -4.60 0.38
CA PHE A 107 3.96 -4.95 -0.46
C PHE A 107 3.33 -6.28 -0.05
N LYS A 108 4.12 -7.36 0.02
CA LYS A 108 3.62 -8.70 0.40
C LYS A 108 2.96 -8.70 1.78
N SER A 109 3.55 -7.99 2.75
CA SER A 109 2.99 -7.90 4.11
C SER A 109 1.67 -7.12 4.18
N ASN A 110 1.36 -6.30 3.18
CA ASN A 110 0.19 -5.42 3.16
C ASN A 110 -0.76 -5.68 1.97
N ALA A 111 -0.59 -6.77 1.22
CA ALA A 111 -1.39 -7.06 0.03
C ALA A 111 -2.91 -7.05 0.32
N GLN A 112 -3.33 -7.60 1.47
CA GLN A 112 -4.71 -7.61 1.93
C GLN A 112 -5.28 -6.23 2.28
N ARG A 113 -4.42 -5.21 2.42
CA ARG A 113 -4.80 -3.83 2.79
C ARG A 113 -4.84 -2.88 1.60
N LEU A 114 -4.49 -3.34 0.39
CA LEU A 114 -4.48 -2.51 -0.82
C LEU A 114 -5.84 -1.89 -1.12
N GLY A 115 -6.94 -2.54 -0.75
CA GLY A 115 -8.30 -2.01 -0.92
C GLY A 115 -8.63 -0.77 -0.09
N ILE A 116 -7.73 -0.30 0.79
CA ILE A 116 -7.86 0.97 1.52
C ILE A 116 -7.40 2.16 0.66
N LEU A 117 -6.56 1.91 -0.34
CA LEU A 117 -6.12 2.92 -1.32
C LEU A 117 -7.26 3.22 -2.31
N ASP A 118 -7.14 4.33 -3.05
CA ASP A 118 -7.99 4.57 -4.20
C ASP A 118 -7.69 3.54 -5.31
N ALA A 119 -8.71 3.28 -6.13
CA ALA A 119 -8.66 2.21 -7.13
C ALA A 119 -7.50 2.37 -8.13
N GLU A 120 -7.17 3.62 -8.48
CA GLU A 120 -6.06 3.94 -9.38
C GLU A 120 -4.71 3.59 -8.73
N ASP A 121 -4.41 4.16 -7.56
CA ASP A 121 -3.16 3.86 -6.83
C ASP A 121 -3.02 2.35 -6.59
N ALA A 122 -4.09 1.66 -6.15
CA ALA A 122 -4.06 0.22 -5.90
C ALA A 122 -3.71 -0.59 -7.17
N SER A 123 -4.33 -0.25 -8.30
CA SER A 123 -4.07 -0.88 -9.60
C SER A 123 -2.62 -0.66 -10.04
N GLN A 124 -2.12 0.57 -9.93
CA GLN A 124 -0.75 0.92 -10.29
C GLN A 124 0.28 0.19 -9.43
N PHE A 125 0.08 0.10 -8.10
CA PHE A 125 0.97 -0.68 -7.23
C PHE A 125 1.00 -2.15 -7.65
N VAL A 126 -0.16 -2.79 -7.80
CA VAL A 126 -0.24 -4.20 -8.20
C VAL A 126 0.45 -4.42 -9.54
N CYS A 127 0.16 -3.58 -10.54
CA CYS A 127 0.76 -3.69 -11.87
C CYS A 127 2.30 -3.55 -11.80
N CYS A 128 2.80 -2.55 -11.09
CA CYS A 128 4.23 -2.32 -10.91
C CYS A 128 4.93 -3.53 -10.28
N TYR A 129 4.43 -4.02 -9.14
CA TYR A 129 5.02 -5.17 -8.45
C TYR A 129 4.96 -6.45 -9.28
N GLN A 130 3.86 -6.71 -10.00
CA GLN A 130 3.74 -7.91 -10.84
C GLN A 130 4.70 -7.89 -12.03
N LEU A 131 4.93 -6.72 -12.65
CA LEU A 131 5.92 -6.58 -13.71
C LEU A 131 7.35 -6.82 -13.17
N MET A 132 7.68 -6.26 -12.01
CA MET A 132 9.00 -6.52 -11.39
C MET A 132 9.14 -7.98 -10.96
N GLU A 133 8.08 -8.62 -10.46
CA GLU A 133 8.08 -10.02 -10.03
C GLU A 133 8.30 -10.98 -11.21
N ALA A 134 7.72 -10.68 -12.37
CA ALA A 134 7.95 -11.45 -13.60
C ALA A 134 9.46 -11.46 -13.94
N VAL A 135 10.08 -10.29 -13.99
CA VAL A 135 11.52 -10.15 -14.27
C VAL A 135 12.36 -10.85 -13.20
N VAL A 136 12.02 -10.69 -11.91
CA VAL A 136 12.73 -11.37 -10.82
C VAL A 136 12.71 -12.89 -11.02
N ARG A 137 11.57 -13.47 -11.39
CA ARG A 137 11.43 -14.92 -11.59
C ARG A 137 12.34 -15.46 -12.69
N ASP A 138 12.61 -14.66 -13.71
CA ASP A 138 13.43 -15.08 -14.84
C ASP A 138 14.94 -14.92 -14.59
N VAL A 139 15.35 -14.00 -13.72
CA VAL A 139 16.77 -13.71 -13.41
C VAL A 139 17.32 -14.40 -12.15
N ILE A 140 16.45 -14.92 -11.27
CA ILE A 140 16.90 -15.73 -10.12
C ILE A 140 17.37 -17.13 -10.56
N PRO A 141 18.24 -17.81 -9.80
CA PRO A 141 18.65 -19.18 -10.11
C PRO A 141 17.46 -20.11 -10.38
N GLY A 142 17.51 -20.88 -11.48
CA GLY A 142 16.39 -21.68 -11.98
C GLY A 142 15.41 -20.94 -12.91
N GLY A 143 15.54 -19.62 -13.07
CA GLY A 143 14.79 -18.80 -14.02
C GLY A 143 15.30 -18.91 -15.46
N ALA A 144 14.47 -18.51 -16.44
CA ALA A 144 14.75 -18.70 -17.86
C ALA A 144 16.03 -17.95 -18.32
N LEU A 145 16.20 -16.69 -17.90
CA LEU A 145 17.37 -15.87 -18.22
C LEU A 145 18.60 -16.31 -17.42
N ALA A 146 18.40 -16.73 -16.17
CA ALA A 146 19.50 -17.20 -15.31
C ALA A 146 20.19 -18.45 -15.86
N GLU A 147 19.40 -19.38 -16.40
CA GLU A 147 19.91 -20.62 -16.98
C GLU A 147 20.40 -20.47 -18.43
N GLY A 148 20.10 -19.34 -19.08
CA GLY A 148 20.42 -19.10 -20.49
C GLY A 148 19.63 -20.00 -21.43
N LEU A 149 18.39 -20.34 -21.06
CA LEU A 149 17.52 -21.28 -21.79
C LEU A 149 16.57 -20.58 -22.78
N CYS A 150 16.70 -19.27 -22.95
CA CYS A 150 15.74 -18.43 -23.65
C CYS A 150 16.34 -17.70 -24.85
N SER A 151 15.46 -17.24 -25.74
CA SER A 151 15.83 -16.43 -26.91
C SER A 151 16.14 -14.98 -26.51
N PRO A 152 16.80 -14.20 -27.40
CA PRO A 152 16.98 -12.75 -27.21
C PRO A 152 15.66 -11.99 -27.03
N ASP A 153 14.55 -12.52 -27.54
CA ASP A 153 13.22 -11.92 -27.35
C ASP A 153 12.76 -11.97 -25.88
N ALA A 154 13.17 -12.97 -25.10
CA ALA A 154 12.86 -13.03 -23.67
C ALA A 154 13.55 -11.89 -22.90
N PHE A 155 14.81 -11.59 -23.24
CA PHE A 155 15.53 -10.43 -22.69
C PHE A 155 14.84 -9.11 -23.06
N ARG A 156 14.34 -8.99 -24.31
CA ARG A 156 13.61 -7.80 -24.75
C ARG A 156 12.31 -7.63 -23.95
N GLN A 157 11.56 -8.71 -23.78
CA GLN A 157 10.32 -8.71 -23.01
C GLN A 157 10.54 -8.30 -21.55
N ASP A 158 11.58 -8.84 -20.91
CA ASP A 158 11.91 -8.49 -19.52
C ASP A 158 12.42 -7.05 -19.40
N ALA A 159 13.16 -6.56 -20.40
CA ALA A 159 13.54 -5.15 -20.47
C ALA A 159 12.29 -4.24 -20.56
N GLU A 160 11.32 -4.60 -21.40
CA GLU A 160 10.05 -3.86 -21.53
C GLU A 160 9.23 -3.89 -20.23
N PHE A 161 9.17 -5.04 -19.56
CA PHE A 161 8.51 -5.18 -18.26
C PHE A 161 9.17 -4.33 -17.19
N LEU A 162 10.50 -4.38 -17.11
CA LEU A 162 11.25 -3.60 -16.13
C LEU A 162 11.14 -2.10 -16.40
N GLU A 163 11.24 -1.68 -17.66
CA GLU A 163 11.08 -0.27 -18.07
C GLU A 163 9.68 0.25 -17.72
N ARG A 164 8.63 -0.52 -18.05
CA ARG A 164 7.26 -0.18 -17.69
C ARG A 164 7.06 -0.10 -16.18
N ALA A 165 7.62 -1.05 -15.42
CA ALA A 165 7.53 -1.05 -13.96
C ALA A 165 8.20 0.20 -13.36
N LEU A 166 9.36 0.59 -13.86
CA LEU A 166 10.07 1.80 -13.43
C LEU A 166 9.29 3.07 -13.77
N SER A 167 8.66 3.13 -14.96
CA SER A 167 7.79 4.27 -15.33
C SER A 167 6.62 4.42 -14.36
N ILE A 168 5.91 3.32 -14.04
CA ILE A 168 4.79 3.35 -13.08
C ILE A 168 5.29 3.77 -11.69
N ALA A 169 6.46 3.27 -11.27
CA ALA A 169 7.06 3.67 -10.00
C ALA A 169 7.34 5.18 -9.94
N ASP A 170 7.87 5.75 -11.03
CA ASP A 170 8.16 7.18 -11.12
C ASP A 170 6.87 8.03 -11.11
N GLU A 171 5.80 7.57 -11.77
CA GLU A 171 4.48 8.20 -11.70
C GLU A 171 3.91 8.19 -10.27
N LEU A 172 3.98 7.05 -9.58
CA LEU A 172 3.52 6.90 -8.20
C LEU A 172 4.30 7.80 -7.23
N VAL A 173 5.63 7.86 -7.38
CA VAL A 173 6.53 8.71 -6.59
C VAL A 173 6.32 10.20 -6.90
N GLY A 174 6.21 10.56 -8.18
CA GLY A 174 5.95 11.94 -8.62
C GLY A 174 4.61 12.47 -8.08
N CYS A 175 3.55 11.65 -8.16
CA CYS A 175 2.25 11.96 -7.58
C CYS A 175 2.28 12.10 -6.05
N TYR A 176 3.21 11.43 -5.35
CA TYR A 176 3.38 11.61 -3.90
C TYR A 176 4.01 12.96 -3.55
N GLY A 177 5.06 13.36 -4.27
CA GLY A 177 5.72 14.65 -4.05
C GLY A 177 4.75 15.83 -4.19
N THR A 178 3.85 15.77 -5.18
CA THR A 178 2.84 16.81 -5.40
C THR A 178 1.69 16.78 -4.39
N LYS A 179 1.16 15.58 -4.05
CA LYS A 179 0.11 15.42 -3.02
C LYS A 179 0.61 15.76 -1.60
N SER A 180 1.91 15.64 -1.33
CA SER A 180 2.52 16.00 -0.04
C SER A 180 2.72 17.52 0.15
N LEU A 181 2.88 18.28 -0.94
CA LEU A 181 3.05 19.74 -0.91
C LEU A 181 1.72 20.51 -0.97
N ALA A 182 0.63 19.87 -1.39
CA ALA A 182 -0.69 20.47 -1.49
C ALA A 182 -1.48 20.51 -0.16
N LYS A 183 -0.80 20.39 0.98
CA LYS A 183 -1.44 20.37 2.31
C LYS A 183 -1.02 21.61 3.11
N PRO A 184 -1.94 22.55 3.44
CA PRO A 184 -1.68 23.56 4.45
C PRO A 184 -1.55 22.96 5.85
#